data_AF-A0A4Q7G307-F1
#
_entry.id   AF-A0A4Q7G307-F1
#
_cell.length_a   1.000
_cell.length_b   1.000
_cell.length_c   1.000
_cell.angle_alpha   90.00
_cell.angle_beta   90.00
_cell.angle_gamma   90.00
#
_symmetry.space_group_name_H-M   'P 1'
#
loop_
_entity.id
_entity.type
_entity.pdbx_description
1 polymer ?
#
loop_
_entity_poly.entity_id
_entity_poly.type
_entity_poly.pdbx_seq_one_letter_code
_entity_poly.pdbx_strand_id
1 'polypeptide(L)'
;MDRHVTSFSKHYLLVPDCDLPLFAPLASEHRVIIPASAFLPDWLRPLPRMIQRRRRQFWWSLRAKPVNGWHVQQILKIAATIALPHQRFCILDSDIVFFRDFDLTRFEYPNAIPMLTMSDVVTADQPRHSRWLVTSHELLGLPTPPFPADDFIGHIIFWDKQTTRALAERIEAVTGLGWIEALCKTREFSEYMLYGYFVQNDAAASLRHTAVPSTPCVSYWDDPRLNKGELQDLLRRASKDDVAFSIASFSGTPVETIRASIADSDEILSLTSSGDRTEFAALC
;
A
#
# COMPACT_ATOMS: atom_id res chain seq x y z
N MET A 1 3.27 13.01 7.12
CA MET A 1 3.24 13.62 5.79
C MET A 1 3.73 15.07 5.88
N ASP A 2 2.89 16.05 6.22
CA ASP A 2 3.22 17.49 6.10
C ASP A 2 4.51 17.94 6.79
N ARG A 3 4.89 17.29 7.89
CA ARG A 3 6.09 17.64 8.65
C ARG A 3 7.39 17.13 8.03
N HIS A 4 7.36 15.98 7.38
CA HIS A 4 8.56 15.18 7.10
C HIS A 4 8.76 14.87 5.62
N VAL A 5 7.68 14.83 4.83
CA VAL A 5 7.77 14.44 3.42
C VAL A 5 7.95 15.69 2.58
N THR A 6 8.92 15.71 1.67
CA THR A 6 9.22 16.83 0.78
C THR A 6 9.30 16.37 -0.67
N SER A 7 9.40 17.33 -1.60
CA SER A 7 9.63 17.06 -3.04
C SER A 7 8.52 16.24 -3.71
N PHE A 8 7.27 16.46 -3.29
CA PHE A 8 6.08 15.93 -3.95
C PHE A 8 5.23 17.06 -4.53
N SER A 9 4.58 16.82 -5.66
CA SER A 9 3.70 17.82 -6.27
C SER A 9 2.35 17.95 -5.55
N LYS A 10 1.72 16.82 -5.25
CA LYS A 10 0.40 16.74 -4.63
C LYS A 10 0.28 15.48 -3.78
N HIS A 11 -0.45 15.60 -2.67
CA HIS A 11 -0.88 14.48 -1.84
C HIS A 11 -2.39 14.30 -1.98
N TYR A 12 -2.78 13.15 -2.51
CA TYR A 12 -4.18 12.81 -2.77
C TYR A 12 -4.72 11.93 -1.66
N LEU A 13 -5.73 12.40 -0.94
CA LEU A 13 -6.47 11.57 0.01
C LEU A 13 -7.72 11.02 -0.68
N LEU A 14 -7.71 9.71 -0.93
CA LEU A 14 -8.86 8.98 -1.47
C LEU A 14 -9.74 8.54 -0.30
N VAL A 15 -10.93 9.10 -0.20
CA VAL A 15 -11.82 8.87 0.96
C VAL A 15 -13.17 8.35 0.52
N PRO A 16 -13.85 7.54 1.34
CA PRO A 16 -15.25 7.23 1.12
C PRO A 16 -16.08 8.51 0.96
N ASP A 17 -16.98 8.55 -0.01
CA ASP A 17 -17.83 9.70 -0.29
C ASP A 17 -18.56 10.24 0.94
N CYS A 18 -19.03 9.34 1.81
CA CYS A 18 -19.76 9.72 3.00
C CYS A 18 -18.90 10.38 4.08
N ASP A 19 -17.58 10.20 4.00
CA ASP A 19 -16.61 10.74 4.94
C ASP A 19 -15.93 12.00 4.40
N LEU A 20 -16.23 12.43 3.17
CA LEU A 20 -15.75 13.69 2.61
C LEU A 20 -15.87 14.87 3.59
N PRO A 21 -17.00 15.11 4.30
CA PRO A 21 -17.09 16.22 5.24
C PRO A 21 -16.09 16.14 6.40
N LEU A 22 -15.70 14.93 6.81
CA LEU A 22 -14.71 14.73 7.88
C LEU A 22 -13.30 15.09 7.42
N PHE A 23 -12.96 14.81 6.15
CA PHE A 23 -11.64 15.04 5.59
C PHE A 23 -11.50 16.40 4.88
N ALA A 24 -12.60 17.05 4.51
CA ALA A 24 -12.57 18.35 3.83
C ALA A 24 -11.70 19.42 4.54
N PRO A 25 -11.70 19.55 5.88
CA PRO A 25 -10.84 20.52 6.58
C PRO A 25 -9.34 20.24 6.43
N LEU A 26 -8.95 19.04 6.00
CA LEU A 26 -7.55 18.67 5.79
C LEU A 26 -6.99 19.16 4.45
N ALA A 27 -7.85 19.63 3.53
CA ALA A 27 -7.42 20.14 2.23
C ALA A 27 -6.43 21.32 2.40
N SER A 28 -5.44 21.39 1.50
CA SER A 28 -4.45 22.47 1.49
C SER A 28 -3.95 22.70 0.06
N GLU A 29 -3.04 23.65 -0.13
CA GLU A 29 -2.41 23.86 -1.44
C GLU A 29 -1.78 22.58 -2.00
N HIS A 30 -1.15 21.77 -1.14
CA HIS A 30 -0.49 20.52 -1.53
C HIS A 30 -1.35 19.28 -1.31
N ARG A 31 -2.54 19.38 -0.70
CA ARG A 31 -3.40 18.23 -0.37
C ARG A 31 -4.78 18.34 -1.00
N VAL A 32 -5.12 17.34 -1.81
CA VAL A 32 -6.41 17.25 -2.50
C VAL A 32 -7.20 16.07 -1.92
N ILE A 33 -8.43 16.32 -1.50
CA ILE A 33 -9.36 15.30 -1.02
C ILE A 33 -10.24 14.88 -2.20
N ILE A 34 -10.26 13.59 -2.53
CA ILE A 34 -11.03 13.06 -3.66
C ILE A 34 -11.95 11.94 -3.17
N PRO A 35 -13.27 11.97 -3.49
CA PRO A 35 -14.14 10.86 -3.18
C PRO A 35 -13.77 9.61 -3.97
N ALA A 36 -13.93 8.44 -3.35
CA ALA A 36 -13.76 7.15 -3.99
C ALA A 36 -14.59 7.02 -5.29
N SER A 37 -15.82 7.54 -5.30
CA SER A 37 -16.67 7.51 -6.50
C SER A 37 -16.07 8.18 -7.73
N ALA A 38 -15.11 9.10 -7.59
CA ALA A 38 -14.45 9.74 -8.73
C ALA A 38 -13.64 8.77 -9.61
N PHE A 39 -13.29 7.60 -9.07
CA PHE A 39 -12.47 6.59 -9.76
C PHE A 39 -13.20 5.28 -10.01
N LEU A 40 -14.43 5.14 -9.51
CA LEU A 40 -15.18 3.91 -9.59
C LEU A 40 -16.28 4.04 -10.64
N PRO A 41 -16.58 2.95 -11.38
CA PRO A 41 -17.62 2.99 -12.39
C PRO A 41 -19.00 3.12 -11.74
N ASP A 42 -19.95 3.72 -12.46
CA ASP A 42 -21.31 3.98 -11.96
C ASP A 42 -22.07 2.74 -11.45
N TRP A 43 -21.69 1.55 -11.90
CA TRP A 43 -22.29 0.29 -11.46
C TRP A 43 -21.72 -0.25 -10.15
N LEU A 44 -20.64 0.33 -9.62
CA LEU A 44 -20.00 -0.01 -8.36
C LEU A 44 -20.18 1.15 -7.36
N ARG A 45 -21.27 1.12 -6.60
CA ARG A 45 -21.67 2.22 -5.71
C ARG A 45 -21.68 1.78 -4.25
N PRO A 46 -21.39 2.69 -3.30
CA PRO A 46 -21.44 2.35 -1.89
C PRO A 46 -22.90 2.04 -1.51
N LEU A 47 -23.11 0.97 -0.73
CA LEU A 47 -24.43 0.70 -0.15
C LEU A 47 -24.77 1.78 0.90
N PRO A 48 -26.07 2.10 1.08
CA PRO A 48 -26.51 3.05 2.09
C PRO A 48 -25.96 2.74 3.49
N ARG A 49 -25.69 3.80 4.29
CA ARG A 49 -25.11 3.70 5.64
C ARG A 49 -25.86 2.72 6.57
N MET A 50 -27.16 2.59 6.40
CA MET A 50 -28.00 1.62 7.13
C MET A 50 -27.62 0.14 6.94
N ILE A 51 -26.87 -0.20 5.88
CA ILE A 51 -26.38 -1.56 5.60
C ILE A 51 -24.95 -1.77 6.12
N GLN A 52 -24.28 -0.73 6.61
CA GLN A 52 -22.94 -0.85 7.20
C GLN A 52 -23.00 -1.74 8.45
N ARG A 53 -22.17 -2.79 8.47
CA ARG A 53 -21.99 -3.65 9.66
C ARG A 53 -20.56 -3.48 10.17
N ARG A 54 -20.40 -3.33 11.49
CA ARG A 54 -19.09 -3.18 12.16
C ARG A 54 -18.21 -2.05 11.57
N ARG A 55 -18.82 -0.90 11.22
CA ARG A 55 -18.14 0.24 10.55
C ARG A 55 -17.51 -0.09 9.18
N ARG A 56 -17.82 -1.25 8.58
CA ARG A 56 -17.34 -1.62 7.25
C ARG A 56 -18.36 -1.19 6.20
N GLN A 57 -17.90 -0.46 5.20
CA GLN A 57 -18.70 -0.10 4.03
C GLN A 57 -18.69 -1.27 3.05
N PHE A 58 -19.88 -1.62 2.55
CA PHE A 58 -20.07 -2.56 1.46
C PHE A 58 -20.45 -1.80 0.21
N TRP A 59 -20.02 -2.32 -0.94
CA TRP A 59 -20.27 -1.73 -2.23
C TRP A 59 -21.19 -2.65 -3.02
N TRP A 60 -22.30 -2.09 -3.49
CA TRP A 60 -23.20 -2.74 -4.43
C TRP A 60 -22.53 -2.81 -5.79
N SER A 61 -22.66 -3.95 -6.45
CA SER A 61 -22.26 -4.12 -7.83
C SER A 61 -23.39 -4.76 -8.62
N LEU A 62 -23.74 -4.19 -9.78
CA LEU A 62 -24.68 -4.81 -10.71
C LEU A 62 -24.01 -5.88 -11.58
N ARG A 63 -22.67 -5.95 -11.60
CA ARG A 63 -21.87 -6.84 -12.46
C ARG A 63 -21.04 -7.87 -11.69
N ALA A 64 -21.06 -7.81 -10.35
CA ALA A 64 -20.37 -8.73 -9.46
C ALA A 64 -21.12 -8.89 -8.14
N LYS A 65 -20.69 -9.82 -7.29
CA LYS A 65 -21.18 -9.93 -5.90
C LYS A 65 -20.78 -8.68 -5.10
N PRO A 66 -21.48 -8.34 -3.99
CA PRO A 66 -21.13 -7.19 -3.15
C PRO A 66 -19.65 -7.18 -2.78
N VAL A 67 -18.99 -6.04 -2.92
CA VAL A 67 -17.55 -5.90 -2.70
C VAL A 67 -17.31 -5.28 -1.32
N ASN A 68 -16.34 -5.79 -0.57
CA ASN A 68 -15.97 -5.20 0.73
C ASN A 68 -15.08 -3.96 0.53
N GLY A 69 -15.00 -3.08 1.53
CA GLY A 69 -14.18 -1.87 1.43
C GLY A 69 -12.69 -2.11 1.16
N TRP A 70 -12.13 -3.24 1.61
CA TRP A 70 -10.72 -3.59 1.38
C TRP A 70 -10.42 -3.82 -0.11
N HIS A 71 -11.24 -4.59 -0.83
CA HIS A 71 -11.05 -4.78 -2.27
C HIS A 71 -11.24 -3.45 -3.04
N VAL A 72 -12.14 -2.57 -2.58
CA VAL A 72 -12.34 -1.27 -3.23
C VAL A 72 -11.12 -0.37 -3.04
N GLN A 73 -10.49 -0.38 -1.86
CA GLN A 73 -9.24 0.36 -1.63
C GLN A 73 -8.14 -0.05 -2.61
N GLN A 74 -7.99 -1.35 -2.86
CA GLN A 74 -7.04 -1.86 -3.84
C GLN A 74 -7.33 -1.37 -5.27
N ILE A 75 -8.60 -1.42 -5.70
CA ILE A 75 -9.05 -0.91 -7.00
C ILE A 75 -8.78 0.60 -7.11
N LEU A 76 -9.04 1.36 -6.05
CA LEU A 76 -8.83 2.81 -6.01
C LEU A 76 -7.36 3.18 -6.21
N LYS A 77 -6.42 2.44 -5.62
CA LYS A 77 -4.98 2.66 -5.83
C LYS A 77 -4.61 2.56 -7.31
N ILE A 78 -5.11 1.53 -8.01
CA ILE A 78 -4.88 1.31 -9.44
C ILE A 78 -5.56 2.41 -10.26
N ALA A 79 -6.85 2.65 -10.04
CA ALA A 79 -7.62 3.61 -10.80
C ALA A 79 -7.10 5.05 -10.66
N ALA A 80 -6.76 5.47 -9.43
CA ALA A 80 -6.20 6.79 -9.18
C ALA A 80 -4.83 6.98 -9.85
N THR A 81 -3.96 5.96 -9.79
CA THR A 81 -2.64 6.00 -10.46
C THR A 81 -2.79 6.18 -11.98
N ILE A 82 -3.78 5.53 -12.60
CA ILE A 82 -4.07 5.66 -14.03
C ILE A 82 -4.65 7.04 -14.37
N ALA A 83 -5.54 7.56 -13.53
CA ALA A 83 -6.33 8.76 -13.82
C ALA A 83 -5.62 10.08 -13.47
N LEU A 84 -4.89 10.13 -12.35
CA LEU A 84 -4.26 11.36 -11.85
C LEU A 84 -3.13 11.86 -12.76
N PRO A 85 -2.81 13.17 -12.78
CA PRO A 85 -1.97 13.76 -13.82
C PRO A 85 -0.47 13.49 -13.70
N HIS A 86 -0.01 12.83 -12.64
CA HIS A 86 1.41 12.56 -12.39
C HIS A 86 1.85 11.22 -12.99
N GLN A 87 3.16 11.06 -13.20
CA GLN A 87 3.73 9.83 -13.77
C GLN A 87 4.16 8.82 -12.70
N ARG A 88 4.55 9.29 -11.52
CA ARG A 88 5.01 8.45 -10.40
C ARG A 88 4.15 8.75 -9.18
N PHE A 89 3.84 7.71 -8.40
CA PHE A 89 3.06 7.82 -7.18
C PHE A 89 3.74 7.05 -6.06
N CYS A 90 3.86 7.69 -4.89
CA CYS A 90 4.14 7.01 -3.63
C CYS A 90 2.80 6.65 -2.99
N ILE A 91 2.49 5.36 -2.98
CA ILE A 91 1.26 4.78 -2.43
C ILE A 91 1.47 4.56 -0.93
N LEU A 92 0.59 5.19 -0.16
CA LEU A 92 0.59 5.17 1.30
C LEU A 92 -0.75 4.65 1.81
N ASP A 93 -0.70 3.75 2.79
CA ASP A 93 -1.86 3.41 3.60
C ASP A 93 -2.00 4.40 4.76
N SER A 94 -3.21 4.51 5.32
CA SER A 94 -3.56 5.56 6.29
C SER A 94 -2.93 5.39 7.68
N ASP A 95 -2.34 4.23 7.96
CA ASP A 95 -1.68 3.86 9.21
C ASP A 95 -0.16 4.14 9.22
N ILE A 96 0.37 4.72 8.14
CA ILE A 96 1.78 5.13 8.08
C ILE A 96 2.01 6.43 8.85
N VAL A 97 3.03 6.41 9.72
CA VAL A 97 3.51 7.60 10.42
C VAL A 97 4.99 7.82 10.17
N PHE A 98 5.30 8.97 9.56
CA PHE A 98 6.67 9.43 9.34
C PHE A 98 7.26 10.01 10.62
N PHE A 99 8.46 9.58 10.96
CA PHE A 99 9.24 10.07 12.11
C PHE A 99 10.63 10.59 11.71
N ARG A 100 11.04 10.46 10.44
CA ARG A 100 12.19 11.16 9.86
C ARG A 100 11.81 11.82 8.54
N ASP A 101 12.62 12.79 8.15
CA ASP A 101 12.46 13.48 6.87
C ASP A 101 12.64 12.51 5.70
N PHE A 102 11.79 12.66 4.70
CA PHE A 102 11.71 11.80 3.55
C PHE A 102 11.61 12.65 2.27
N ASP A 103 12.77 12.83 1.64
CA ASP A 103 12.89 13.53 0.37
C ASP A 103 12.61 12.58 -0.81
N LEU A 104 11.59 12.92 -1.59
CA LEU A 104 11.14 12.13 -2.73
C LEU A 104 11.90 12.43 -4.03
N THR A 105 12.83 13.41 -4.06
CA THR A 105 13.60 13.81 -5.25
C THR A 105 14.25 12.61 -5.95
N ARG A 106 14.75 11.63 -5.16
CA ARG A 106 15.42 10.42 -5.69
C ARG A 106 14.51 9.49 -6.50
N PHE A 107 13.20 9.67 -6.43
CA PHE A 107 12.19 8.86 -7.14
C PHE A 107 11.53 9.61 -8.29
N GLU A 108 11.98 10.84 -8.59
CA GLU A 108 11.49 11.60 -9.72
C GLU A 108 11.91 10.96 -11.06
N TYR A 109 11.08 11.15 -12.07
CA TYR A 109 11.45 10.78 -13.44
C TYR A 109 12.69 11.59 -13.89
N PRO A 110 13.70 10.99 -14.56
CA PRO A 110 13.70 9.67 -15.18
C PRO A 110 14.28 8.53 -14.32
N ASN A 111 14.49 8.73 -13.02
CA ASN A 111 15.07 7.70 -12.16
C ASN A 111 14.16 6.46 -12.08
N ALA A 112 14.78 5.28 -11.94
CA ALA A 112 14.04 4.07 -11.62
C ALA A 112 13.47 4.17 -10.21
N ILE A 113 12.23 3.68 -10.03
CA ILE A 113 11.59 3.64 -8.71
C ILE A 113 11.82 2.28 -8.06
N PRO A 114 11.86 2.19 -6.72
CA PRO A 114 12.01 0.92 -6.04
C PRO A 114 10.80 0.01 -6.30
N MET A 115 11.06 -1.25 -6.58
CA MET A 115 10.09 -2.33 -6.52
C MET A 115 10.42 -3.18 -5.29
N LEU A 116 9.53 -3.21 -4.30
CA LEU A 116 9.69 -4.13 -3.19
C LEU A 116 9.67 -5.56 -3.74
N THR A 117 10.69 -6.36 -3.46
CA THR A 117 10.78 -7.75 -3.85
C THR A 117 11.38 -8.53 -2.70
N MET A 118 10.53 -9.16 -1.90
CA MET A 118 10.93 -10.06 -0.82
C MET A 118 11.00 -11.47 -1.38
N SER A 119 12.21 -11.94 -1.68
CA SER A 119 12.40 -13.22 -2.36
C SER A 119 12.08 -14.42 -1.50
N ASP A 120 11.38 -15.40 -2.08
CA ASP A 120 11.09 -16.71 -1.49
C ASP A 120 10.37 -16.66 -0.12
N VAL A 121 9.57 -15.61 0.14
CA VAL A 121 8.84 -15.46 1.41
C VAL A 121 7.39 -15.94 1.37
N VAL A 122 6.78 -16.05 0.18
CA VAL A 122 5.43 -16.62 0.04
C VAL A 122 5.52 -18.13 0.04
N THR A 123 4.96 -18.76 1.08
CA THR A 123 4.93 -20.22 1.23
C THR A 123 3.51 -20.77 1.11
N ALA A 124 3.37 -22.06 0.82
CA ALA A 124 2.08 -22.70 0.60
C ALA A 124 1.15 -22.69 1.84
N ASP A 125 1.74 -22.64 3.03
CA ASP A 125 1.06 -22.61 4.33
C ASP A 125 0.54 -21.21 4.73
N GLN A 126 0.81 -20.18 3.93
CA GLN A 126 0.25 -18.84 4.10
C GLN A 126 -1.02 -18.67 3.24
N PRO A 127 -2.22 -19.05 3.71
CA PRO A 127 -3.39 -19.24 2.84
C PRO A 127 -3.84 -17.98 2.08
N ARG A 128 -3.55 -16.78 2.61
CA ARG A 128 -3.86 -15.52 1.92
C ARG A 128 -2.84 -15.20 0.83
N HIS A 129 -1.56 -15.16 1.17
CA HIS A 129 -0.50 -14.84 0.22
C HIS A 129 -0.41 -15.88 -0.90
N SER A 130 -0.54 -17.17 -0.58
CA SER A 130 -0.55 -18.24 -1.58
C SER A 130 -1.72 -18.09 -2.55
N ARG A 131 -2.92 -17.73 -2.06
CA ARG A 131 -4.07 -17.47 -2.92
C ARG A 131 -3.91 -16.21 -3.76
N TRP A 132 -3.38 -15.13 -3.20
CA TRP A 132 -3.10 -13.89 -3.93
C TRP A 132 -2.07 -14.09 -5.03
N LEU A 133 -1.03 -14.90 -4.80
CA LEU A 133 -0.06 -15.29 -5.81
C LEU A 133 -0.74 -16.00 -6.97
N VAL A 134 -1.46 -17.10 -6.71
CA VAL A 134 -2.15 -17.88 -7.74
C VAL A 134 -3.07 -16.99 -8.56
N THR A 135 -3.87 -16.19 -7.88
CA THR A 135 -4.84 -15.29 -8.49
C THR A 135 -4.19 -14.18 -9.33
N SER A 136 -3.05 -13.66 -8.89
CA SER A 136 -2.30 -12.66 -9.66
C SER A 136 -1.78 -13.26 -10.96
N HIS A 137 -1.24 -14.47 -10.92
CA HIS A 137 -0.78 -15.17 -12.12
C HIS A 137 -1.93 -15.51 -13.08
N GLU A 138 -3.09 -15.96 -12.57
CA GLU A 138 -4.31 -16.18 -13.36
C GLU A 138 -4.76 -14.89 -14.07
N LEU A 139 -4.87 -13.77 -13.35
CA LEU A 139 -5.29 -12.48 -13.91
C LEU A 139 -4.28 -11.90 -14.91
N LEU A 140 -3.00 -12.22 -14.75
CA LEU A 140 -1.94 -11.80 -15.67
C LEU A 140 -1.70 -12.79 -16.81
N GLY A 141 -2.40 -13.93 -16.84
CA GLY A 141 -2.19 -14.97 -17.84
C GLY A 141 -0.77 -15.52 -17.82
N LEU A 142 -0.20 -15.65 -16.61
CA LEU A 142 1.14 -16.18 -16.36
C LEU A 142 1.03 -17.59 -15.76
N PRO A 143 2.02 -18.47 -15.99
CA PRO A 143 2.09 -19.73 -15.25
C PRO A 143 2.34 -19.45 -13.77
N THR A 144 1.61 -20.14 -12.89
CA THR A 144 1.83 -20.04 -11.44
C THR A 144 3.19 -20.64 -11.06
N PRO A 145 4.07 -19.91 -10.37
CA PRO A 145 5.37 -20.41 -9.95
C PRO A 145 5.21 -21.47 -8.83
N PRO A 146 6.21 -22.35 -8.65
CA PRO A 146 6.26 -23.19 -7.45
C PRO A 146 6.43 -22.32 -6.20
N PHE A 147 6.14 -22.89 -5.04
CA PHE A 147 6.50 -22.29 -3.75
C PHE A 147 7.92 -22.74 -3.32
N PRO A 148 8.68 -21.90 -2.59
CA PRO A 148 8.34 -20.52 -2.22
C PRO A 148 8.43 -19.55 -3.42
N ALA A 149 7.86 -18.36 -3.27
CA ALA A 149 7.91 -17.32 -4.30
C ALA A 149 8.02 -15.91 -3.70
N ASP A 150 8.23 -14.93 -4.57
CA ASP A 150 8.41 -13.53 -4.19
C ASP A 150 7.11 -12.89 -3.66
N ASP A 151 7.26 -11.97 -2.70
CA ASP A 151 6.20 -11.08 -2.20
C ASP A 151 6.56 -9.61 -2.48
N PHE A 152 5.52 -8.80 -2.66
CA PHE A 152 5.59 -7.38 -3.04
C PHE A 152 4.78 -6.49 -2.08
N ILE A 153 4.13 -7.07 -1.06
CA ILE A 153 3.27 -6.36 -0.13
C ILE A 153 4.11 -5.61 0.90
N GLY A 154 3.87 -4.30 1.02
CA GLY A 154 4.57 -3.46 1.99
C GLY A 154 3.95 -2.08 2.13
N HIS A 155 4.67 -1.19 2.82
CA HIS A 155 4.31 0.22 3.02
C HIS A 155 5.29 1.12 2.27
N ILE A 156 4.86 2.33 1.88
CA ILE A 156 5.67 3.26 1.06
C ILE A 156 6.08 2.58 -0.26
N ILE A 157 5.08 2.24 -1.06
CA ILE A 157 5.26 1.54 -2.34
C ILE A 157 5.19 2.54 -3.49
N PHE A 158 6.03 2.38 -4.51
CA PHE A 158 6.10 3.30 -5.64
C PHE A 158 5.54 2.67 -6.91
N TRP A 159 4.62 3.36 -7.58
CA TRP A 159 4.04 2.94 -8.85
C TRP A 159 4.29 3.95 -9.98
N ASP A 160 4.39 3.42 -11.20
CA ASP A 160 4.48 4.16 -12.45
C ASP A 160 3.14 4.13 -13.18
N LYS A 161 2.64 5.29 -13.59
CA LYS A 161 1.34 5.44 -14.26
C LYS A 161 1.21 4.59 -15.51
N GLN A 162 2.24 4.54 -16.35
CA GLN A 162 2.18 3.77 -17.59
C GLN A 162 2.31 2.27 -17.33
N THR A 163 3.14 1.85 -16.36
CA THR A 163 3.14 0.46 -15.90
C THR A 163 1.78 0.04 -15.34
N THR A 164 1.15 0.85 -14.50
CA THR A 164 -0.18 0.53 -13.95
C THR A 164 -1.25 0.47 -15.04
N ARG A 165 -1.16 1.31 -16.08
CA ARG A 165 -2.04 1.23 -17.25
C ARG A 165 -1.82 -0.07 -18.03
N ALA A 166 -0.58 -0.43 -18.30
CA ALA A 166 -0.26 -1.67 -19.01
C ALA A 166 -0.67 -2.91 -18.22
N LEU A 167 -0.57 -2.88 -16.89
CA LEU A 167 -1.14 -3.90 -15.99
C LEU A 167 -2.66 -4.03 -16.18
N ALA A 168 -3.39 -2.92 -16.18
CA ALA A 168 -4.83 -2.93 -16.38
C ALA A 168 -5.19 -3.50 -17.77
N GLU A 169 -4.52 -3.04 -18.83
CA GLU A 169 -4.69 -3.55 -20.20
C GLU A 169 -4.39 -5.05 -20.29
N ARG A 170 -3.37 -5.54 -19.58
CA ARG A 170 -3.03 -6.97 -19.51
C ARG A 170 -4.16 -7.79 -18.89
N ILE A 171 -4.73 -7.32 -17.77
CA ILE A 171 -5.89 -7.98 -17.14
C ILE A 171 -7.07 -8.04 -18.11
N GLU A 172 -7.34 -6.96 -18.84
CA GLU A 172 -8.43 -6.93 -19.83
C GLU A 172 -8.19 -7.91 -20.97
N ALA A 173 -6.97 -7.95 -21.50
CA ALA A 173 -6.61 -8.87 -22.57
C ALA A 173 -6.71 -10.34 -22.18
N VAL A 174 -6.34 -10.69 -20.94
CA VAL A 174 -6.39 -12.08 -20.44
C VAL A 174 -7.81 -12.51 -20.11
N THR A 175 -8.60 -11.63 -19.48
CA THR A 175 -9.93 -11.98 -18.95
C THR A 175 -11.07 -11.72 -19.93
N GLY A 176 -10.88 -10.86 -20.94
CA GLY A 176 -11.94 -10.38 -21.83
C GLY A 176 -12.97 -9.47 -21.15
N LEU A 177 -12.69 -9.02 -19.92
CA LEU A 177 -13.54 -8.14 -19.13
C LEU A 177 -12.83 -6.80 -18.90
N GLY A 178 -13.57 -5.73 -18.62
CA GLY A 178 -12.96 -4.51 -18.09
C GLY A 178 -12.24 -4.80 -16.76
N TRP A 179 -11.05 -4.24 -16.54
CA TRP A 179 -10.17 -4.68 -15.44
C TRP A 179 -10.82 -4.58 -14.06
N ILE A 180 -11.61 -3.53 -13.80
CA ILE A 180 -12.35 -3.38 -12.53
C ILE A 180 -13.36 -4.51 -12.35
N GLU A 181 -14.05 -4.90 -13.43
CA GLU A 181 -15.01 -6.00 -13.39
C GLU A 181 -14.31 -7.34 -13.13
N ALA A 182 -13.17 -7.58 -13.78
CA ALA A 182 -12.34 -8.76 -13.55
C ALA A 182 -11.93 -8.88 -12.06
N LEU A 183 -11.36 -7.81 -11.49
CA LEU A 183 -10.95 -7.78 -10.08
C LEU A 183 -12.13 -8.00 -9.13
N CYS A 184 -13.29 -7.39 -9.40
CA CYS A 184 -14.50 -7.57 -8.59
C CYS A 184 -15.02 -9.02 -8.60
N LYS A 185 -14.90 -9.74 -9.72
CA LYS A 185 -15.30 -11.15 -9.82
C LYS A 185 -14.33 -12.08 -9.12
N THR A 186 -13.04 -11.79 -9.20
CA THR A 186 -11.97 -12.60 -8.62
C THR A 186 -11.89 -12.51 -7.09
N ARG A 187 -12.01 -11.30 -6.52
CA ARG A 187 -11.98 -10.98 -5.07
C ARG A 187 -10.65 -11.26 -4.37
N GLU A 188 -10.10 -12.47 -4.45
CA GLU A 188 -8.91 -12.87 -3.69
C GLU A 188 -7.61 -12.42 -4.36
N PHE A 189 -7.42 -11.11 -4.49
CA PHE A 189 -6.23 -10.51 -5.09
C PHE A 189 -5.55 -9.51 -4.13
N SER A 190 -4.28 -9.24 -4.42
CA SER A 190 -3.53 -8.11 -3.89
C SER A 190 -3.07 -7.23 -5.04
N GLU A 191 -3.27 -5.92 -4.92
CA GLU A 191 -2.82 -4.92 -5.87
C GLU A 191 -1.29 -4.87 -5.96
N TYR A 192 -0.61 -5.09 -4.83
CA TYR A 192 0.85 -5.14 -4.79
C TYR A 192 1.39 -6.39 -5.47
N MET A 193 0.77 -7.55 -5.24
CA MET A 193 1.13 -8.80 -5.94
C MET A 193 0.91 -8.69 -7.45
N LEU A 194 -0.23 -8.11 -7.88
CA LEU A 194 -0.51 -7.86 -9.30
C LEU A 194 0.53 -6.94 -9.94
N TYR A 195 0.85 -5.82 -9.30
CA TYR A 195 1.83 -4.86 -9.82
C TYR A 195 3.24 -5.45 -9.85
N GLY A 196 3.65 -6.12 -8.78
CA GLY A 196 4.95 -6.76 -8.65
C GLY A 196 5.22 -7.81 -9.71
N TYR A 197 4.33 -8.81 -9.81
CA TYR A 197 4.47 -9.86 -10.82
C TYR A 197 4.36 -9.33 -12.25
N PHE A 198 3.53 -8.30 -12.49
CA PHE A 198 3.49 -7.66 -13.80
C PHE A 198 4.83 -7.04 -14.17
N VAL A 199 5.44 -6.25 -13.27
CA VAL A 199 6.75 -5.63 -13.52
C VAL A 199 7.86 -6.65 -13.73
N GLN A 200 7.86 -7.75 -12.96
CA GLN A 200 8.85 -8.82 -13.14
C GLN A 200 8.75 -9.50 -14.52
N ASN A 201 7.54 -9.55 -15.11
CA ASN A 201 7.27 -10.28 -16.34
C ASN A 201 7.06 -9.38 -17.57
N ASP A 202 7.21 -8.05 -17.42
CA ASP A 202 7.14 -7.09 -18.52
C ASP A 202 8.46 -6.33 -18.69
N ALA A 203 9.09 -6.47 -19.86
CA ALA A 203 10.41 -5.90 -20.12
C ALA A 203 10.44 -4.36 -20.04
N ALA A 204 9.38 -3.68 -20.50
CA ALA A 204 9.33 -2.22 -20.50
C ALA A 204 9.07 -1.65 -19.11
N ALA A 205 8.30 -2.36 -18.28
CA ALA A 205 8.05 -2.02 -16.90
C ALA A 205 9.29 -2.30 -16.04
N SER A 206 9.95 -3.44 -16.22
CA SER A 206 11.16 -3.83 -15.48
C SER A 206 12.27 -2.77 -15.57
N LEU A 207 12.49 -2.19 -16.75
CA LEU A 207 13.49 -1.12 -16.96
C LEU A 207 13.24 0.17 -16.15
N ARG A 208 12.02 0.39 -15.65
CA ARG A 208 11.65 1.59 -14.87
C ARG A 208 11.71 1.36 -13.37
N HIS A 209 12.04 0.14 -12.95
CA HIS A 209 12.03 -0.29 -11.57
C HIS A 209 13.37 -0.87 -11.17
N THR A 210 13.67 -0.81 -9.88
CA THR A 210 14.83 -1.49 -9.30
C THR A 210 14.35 -2.33 -8.13
N ALA A 211 14.60 -3.64 -8.18
CA ALA A 211 14.24 -4.53 -7.09
C ALA A 211 14.97 -4.13 -5.80
N VAL A 212 14.24 -3.98 -4.71
CA VAL A 212 14.76 -3.71 -3.38
C VAL A 212 14.14 -4.69 -2.37
N PRO A 213 14.92 -5.22 -1.42
CA PRO A 213 14.42 -6.24 -0.50
C PRO A 213 13.54 -5.67 0.63
N SER A 214 13.52 -4.34 0.79
CA SER A 214 12.80 -3.67 1.86
C SER A 214 12.35 -2.26 1.44
N THR A 215 11.41 -1.72 2.22
CA THR A 215 10.93 -0.33 2.13
C THR A 215 11.47 0.47 3.31
N PRO A 216 11.53 1.82 3.25
CA PRO A 216 12.01 2.64 4.36
C PRO A 216 10.93 2.79 5.46
N CYS A 217 10.30 1.67 5.85
CA CYS A 217 9.19 1.62 6.78
C CYS A 217 9.26 0.38 7.67
N VAL A 218 9.32 0.61 8.99
CA VAL A 218 9.15 -0.45 9.98
C VAL A 218 7.68 -0.87 10.00
N SER A 219 7.39 -2.09 9.54
CA SER A 219 6.01 -2.57 9.40
C SER A 219 5.65 -3.53 10.54
N TYR A 220 4.60 -3.20 11.29
CA TYR A 220 4.02 -4.08 12.30
C TYR A 220 2.67 -4.62 11.81
N TRP A 221 2.66 -5.91 11.47
CA TRP A 221 1.51 -6.60 10.87
C TRP A 221 0.73 -7.48 11.87
N ASP A 222 1.24 -7.64 13.09
CA ASP A 222 0.69 -8.57 14.08
C ASP A 222 -0.56 -8.02 14.80
N ASP A 223 -1.31 -8.94 15.39
CA ASP A 223 -2.60 -8.70 16.08
C ASP A 223 -2.50 -8.04 17.48
N PRO A 224 -1.42 -8.20 18.28
CA PRO A 224 -1.37 -7.59 19.60
C PRO A 224 -1.45 -6.06 19.53
N ARG A 225 -2.34 -5.51 20.36
CA ARG A 225 -2.37 -4.08 20.64
C ARG A 225 -1.05 -3.69 21.30
N LEU A 226 -0.35 -2.72 20.72
CA LEU A 226 0.91 -2.24 21.28
C LEU A 226 0.67 -1.22 22.39
N ASN A 227 1.38 -1.37 23.50
CA ASN A 227 1.53 -0.34 24.52
C ASN A 227 2.67 0.63 24.16
N LYS A 228 2.81 1.72 24.93
CA LYS A 228 3.81 2.75 24.66
C LYS A 228 5.25 2.21 24.61
N GLY A 229 5.61 1.31 25.52
CA GLY A 229 6.94 0.70 25.58
C GLY A 229 7.22 -0.18 24.37
N GLU A 230 6.24 -1.00 23.96
CA GLU A 230 6.38 -1.87 22.77
C GLU A 230 6.47 -1.06 21.47
N LEU A 231 5.78 0.10 21.40
CA LEU A 231 5.95 1.06 20.30
C LEU A 231 7.36 1.67 20.27
N GLN A 232 7.92 1.98 21.44
CA GLN A 232 9.30 2.45 21.53
C GLN A 232 10.29 1.34 21.14
N ASP A 233 10.04 0.09 21.49
CA ASP A 233 10.85 -1.06 21.04
C ASP A 233 10.74 -1.26 19.53
N LEU A 234 9.56 -1.10 18.94
CA LEU A 234 9.38 -1.12 17.49
C LEU A 234 10.21 -0.01 16.82
N LEU A 235 10.18 1.20 17.36
CA LEU A 235 10.99 2.32 16.88
C LEU A 235 12.49 2.07 17.02
N ARG A 236 12.94 1.38 18.07
CA ARG A 236 14.36 0.98 18.24
C ARG A 236 14.82 -0.02 17.17
N ARG A 237 13.91 -0.77 16.54
CA ARG A 237 14.24 -1.66 15.42
C ARG A 237 14.47 -0.92 14.10
N ALA A 238 14.07 0.35 14.02
CA ALA A 238 14.28 1.17 12.84
C ALA A 238 15.78 1.24 12.49
N SER A 239 16.11 0.88 11.26
CA SER A 239 17.41 1.19 10.67
C SER A 239 17.57 2.69 10.45
N LYS A 240 18.78 3.13 10.09
CA LYS A 240 19.03 4.53 9.70
C LYS A 240 18.26 4.96 8.44
N ASP A 241 17.86 3.99 7.61
CA ASP A 241 17.20 4.22 6.33
C ASP A 241 15.66 4.22 6.45
N ASP A 242 15.13 3.80 7.60
CA ASP A 242 13.70 3.86 7.89
C ASP A 242 13.27 5.29 8.22
N VAL A 243 12.21 5.75 7.56
CA VAL A 243 11.67 7.11 7.75
C VAL A 243 10.27 7.11 8.37
N ALA A 244 9.63 5.95 8.39
CA ALA A 244 8.29 5.77 8.91
C ALA A 244 8.13 4.42 9.61
N PHE A 245 7.05 4.30 10.38
CA PHE A 245 6.52 3.01 10.77
C PHE A 245 5.05 2.92 10.36
N SER A 246 4.55 1.69 10.28
CA SER A 246 3.13 1.40 10.13
C SER A 246 2.72 0.39 11.18
N ILE A 247 1.58 0.64 11.80
CA ILE A 247 0.94 -0.28 12.73
C ILE A 247 -0.42 -0.58 12.14
N ALA A 248 -0.62 -1.84 11.76
CA ALA A 248 -1.85 -2.23 11.10
C ALA A 248 -3.07 -1.75 11.88
N SER A 249 -3.97 -1.03 11.20
CA SER A 249 -5.13 -0.37 11.82
C SER A 249 -6.07 -1.31 12.60
N PHE A 250 -6.02 -2.63 12.34
CA PHE A 250 -6.80 -3.63 13.07
C PHE A 250 -6.22 -4.02 14.45
N SER A 251 -4.97 -3.65 14.76
CA SER A 251 -4.32 -3.91 16.06
C SER A 251 -5.00 -3.20 17.24
N GLY A 252 -5.83 -2.19 16.98
CA GLY A 252 -6.55 -1.44 18.02
C GLY A 252 -5.66 -0.53 18.87
N THR A 253 -4.44 -0.25 18.43
CA THR A 253 -3.52 0.69 19.10
C THR A 253 -4.08 2.13 19.04
N PRO A 254 -4.30 2.83 20.17
CA PRO A 254 -4.88 4.18 20.16
C PRO A 254 -3.96 5.19 19.49
N VAL A 255 -4.55 6.10 18.71
CA VAL A 255 -3.81 7.18 18.01
C VAL A 255 -3.08 8.08 19.01
N GLU A 256 -3.65 8.30 20.19
CA GLU A 256 -3.04 9.08 21.26
C GLU A 256 -1.74 8.42 21.76
N THR A 257 -1.73 7.09 21.87
CA THR A 257 -0.55 6.32 22.26
C THR A 257 0.53 6.42 21.19
N ILE A 258 0.17 6.27 19.92
CA ILE A 258 1.08 6.42 18.77
C ILE A 258 1.73 7.81 18.78
N ARG A 259 0.93 8.87 18.92
CA ARG A 259 1.41 10.26 18.97
C ARG A 259 2.36 10.50 20.14
N ALA A 260 2.01 10.01 21.33
CA ALA A 260 2.86 10.15 22.52
C ALA A 260 4.20 9.41 22.35
N SER A 261 4.20 8.21 21.76
CA SER A 261 5.43 7.47 21.48
C SER A 261 6.34 8.20 20.48
N ILE A 262 5.78 8.85 19.46
CA ILE A 262 6.56 9.63 18.49
C ILE A 262 7.15 10.89 19.11
N ALA A 263 6.37 11.62 19.92
CA ALA A 263 6.86 12.83 20.58
C ALA A 263 8.10 12.54 21.46
N ASP A 264 8.13 11.36 22.09
CA ASP A 264 9.24 10.92 22.92
C ASP A 264 10.36 10.21 22.11
N SER A 265 10.16 10.04 20.80
CA SER A 265 11.06 9.26 19.96
C SER A 265 12.28 10.05 19.46
N ASP A 266 12.27 11.38 19.52
CA ASP A 266 13.41 12.20 19.06
C ASP A 266 14.72 11.80 19.78
N GLU A 267 14.67 11.52 21.08
CA GLU A 267 15.83 11.04 21.86
C GLU A 267 16.22 9.60 21.48
N ILE A 268 15.24 8.71 21.29
CA ILE A 268 15.44 7.30 20.91
C ILE A 268 16.06 7.18 19.50
N LEU A 269 15.54 7.95 18.55
CA LEU A 269 15.96 7.94 17.15
C LEU A 269 17.35 8.55 16.99
N SER A 270 17.73 9.52 17.83
CA SER A 270 19.08 10.09 17.84
C SER A 270 20.14 9.05 18.22
N LEU A 271 19.89 8.22 19.24
CA LEU A 271 20.81 7.16 19.71
C LEU A 271 21.04 6.03 18.68
N THR A 272 20.01 5.68 17.90
CA THR A 272 20.13 4.64 16.85
C THR A 272 20.94 5.08 15.63
N SER A 273 21.07 6.39 15.40
CA SER A 273 21.88 6.95 14.30
C SER A 273 23.39 6.84 14.54
N SER A 274 23.80 6.66 15.80
CA SER A 274 25.20 6.62 16.24
C SER A 274 25.78 5.22 16.51
N GLY A 275 24.97 4.15 16.40
CA GLY A 275 25.38 2.79 16.80
C GLY A 275 25.79 1.89 15.64
N ASP A 276 27.08 1.52 15.60
CA ASP A 276 27.61 0.42 14.79
C ASP A 276 26.99 -0.91 15.29
N ARG A 277 26.43 -1.71 14.37
CA ARG A 277 25.67 -2.91 14.72
C ARG A 277 26.61 -4.07 15.01
N THR A 278 26.89 -4.31 16.28
CA THR A 278 27.31 -5.63 16.75
C THR A 278 26.23 -6.19 17.66
N GLU A 279 25.81 -7.41 17.34
CA GLU A 279 24.95 -8.31 18.14
C GLU A 279 23.47 -7.94 18.29
N PHE A 280 22.63 -8.55 17.45
CA PHE A 280 21.47 -9.33 17.91
C PHE A 280 20.99 -10.22 16.75
N ALA A 281 21.84 -11.18 16.39
CA ALA A 281 21.48 -12.33 15.57
C ALA A 281 21.42 -13.54 16.51
N ALA A 282 20.31 -13.69 17.22
CA ALA A 282 19.88 -14.95 17.84
C ALA A 282 18.51 -14.74 18.48
N LEU A 283 17.46 -15.22 17.81
CA LEU A 283 16.48 -16.15 18.36
C LEU A 283 15.41 -16.37 17.30
N CYS A 284 15.42 -17.60 16.77
CA CYS A 284 14.49 -18.17 15.82
C CYS A 284 13.05 -18.18 16.32
#